data_AF-A0A8J3HUK3-F1
#
_entry.id   AF-A0A8J3HUK3-F1
#
_cell.length_a   1.000
_cell.length_b   1.000
_cell.length_c   1.000
_cell.angle_alpha   90.00
_cell.angle_beta   90.00
_cell.angle_gamma   90.00
#
_symmetry.space_group_name_H-M   'P 1'
#
loop_
_entity.id
_entity.type
_entity.pdbx_description
1 polymer ?
#
loop_
_entity_poly.entity_id
_entity_poly.type
_entity_poly.pdbx_seq_one_letter_code
_entity_poly.pdbx_strand_id
1 'polypeptide(L)'
;MNDAVDWESPLSWDADAAMTAVTQLAYTGRTMTPAYDISLSRRVGEHEFRLDGAPLFFAEGIFAADIVDACAQVGLLADALALHRPRTVTFARRLVRDLAENRKPPMVLVRRGLRLWREDPVVLGRQRDLGCRPTSASALLRRTRYLLTAASRKPV
;
A
#
# COMPACT_ATOMS: atom_id res chain seq x y z
N MET A 1 28.40 -3.33 12.79
CA MET A 1 27.62 -2.20 12.24
C MET A 1 26.89 -2.76 11.04
N ASN A 2 25.61 -3.11 11.21
CA ASN A 2 24.84 -3.76 10.15
C ASN A 2 24.09 -2.65 9.41
N ASP A 3 24.68 -2.14 8.32
CA ASP A 3 24.05 -1.18 7.39
C ASP A 3 22.98 -1.90 6.55
N ALA A 4 21.95 -2.43 7.21
CA ALA A 4 20.78 -2.91 6.51
C ALA A 4 19.95 -1.69 6.08
N VAL A 5 19.70 -1.56 4.77
CA VAL A 5 18.82 -0.53 4.21
C VAL A 5 17.47 -0.57 4.92
N ASP A 6 17.05 0.58 5.44
CA ASP A 6 15.74 0.74 6.05
C ASP A 6 14.67 0.95 4.97
N TRP A 7 14.08 -0.15 4.52
CA TRP A 7 12.97 -0.15 3.56
C TRP A 7 11.66 0.42 4.12
N GLU A 8 11.60 0.75 5.42
CA GLU A 8 10.47 1.44 6.04
C GLU A 8 10.69 2.97 6.04
N SER A 9 11.84 3.46 5.56
CA SER A 9 12.15 4.89 5.43
C SER A 9 11.46 5.54 4.22
N PRO A 10 10.84 6.73 4.34
CA PRO A 10 10.34 7.48 3.19
C PRO A 10 11.41 7.87 2.17
N LEU A 11 12.70 7.73 2.48
CA LEU A 11 13.80 7.94 1.52
C LEU A 11 14.08 6.71 0.67
N SER A 12 13.46 5.57 0.95
CA SER A 12 13.69 4.31 0.23
C SER A 12 12.70 4.05 -0.91
N TRP A 13 11.86 5.03 -1.25
CA TRP A 13 10.88 4.91 -2.35
C TRP A 13 10.90 6.17 -3.23
N ASP A 14 10.43 6.00 -4.47
CA ASP A 14 10.44 7.03 -5.51
C ASP A 14 8.99 7.51 -5.75
N ALA A 15 8.65 8.65 -5.13
CA ALA A 15 7.32 9.24 -5.21
C ALA A 15 6.98 9.73 -6.63
N ASP A 16 7.97 10.25 -7.35
CA ASP A 16 7.79 10.77 -8.70
C ASP A 16 7.53 9.65 -9.70
N ALA A 17 8.26 8.53 -9.58
CA ALA A 17 7.99 7.32 -10.35
C ALA A 17 6.60 6.76 -10.03
N ALA A 18 6.19 6.75 -8.75
CA ALA A 18 4.86 6.31 -8.36
C ALA A 18 3.75 7.20 -8.96
N MET A 19 3.90 8.53 -8.90
CA MET A 19 2.95 9.48 -9.50
C MET A 19 2.90 9.35 -11.02
N THR A 20 4.03 9.09 -11.68
CA THR A 20 4.09 8.79 -13.12
C THR A 20 3.27 7.56 -13.45
N ALA A 21 3.44 6.48 -12.68
CA ALA A 21 2.71 5.23 -12.90
C ALA A 21 1.20 5.37 -12.68
N VAL A 22 0.78 6.03 -11.58
CA VAL A 22 -0.63 6.33 -11.28
C VAL A 22 -1.27 7.15 -12.40
N THR A 23 -0.57 8.18 -12.88
CA THR A 23 -1.03 9.05 -13.97
C THR A 23 -1.18 8.27 -15.28
N GLN A 24 -0.19 7.47 -15.65
CA GLN A 24 -0.26 6.62 -16.84
C GLN A 24 -1.40 5.62 -16.77
N LEU A 25 -1.63 4.99 -15.62
CA LEU A 25 -2.76 4.08 -15.44
C LEU A 25 -4.10 4.79 -15.60
N ALA A 26 -4.26 5.96 -14.99
CA ALA A 26 -5.50 6.72 -15.07
C ALA A 26 -5.83 7.17 -16.50
N TYR A 27 -4.84 7.62 -17.27
CA TYR A 27 -5.07 8.16 -18.62
C TYR A 27 -5.02 7.10 -19.73
N THR A 28 -4.18 6.08 -19.60
CA THR A 28 -3.90 5.13 -20.68
C THR A 28 -4.33 3.70 -20.37
N GLY A 29 -4.71 3.42 -19.12
CA GLY A 29 -5.05 2.07 -18.68
C GLY A 29 -3.86 1.12 -18.55
N ARG A 30 -2.62 1.61 -18.64
CA ARG A 30 -1.40 0.81 -18.51
C ARG A 30 -0.21 1.61 -17.97
N THR A 31 0.77 0.93 -17.38
CA THR A 31 2.06 1.51 -16.97
C THR A 31 3.13 0.43 -16.84
N MET A 32 4.40 0.82 -16.75
CA MET A 32 5.49 -0.08 -16.37
C MET A 32 5.69 -0.04 -14.86
N THR A 33 5.65 -1.19 -14.22
CA THR A 33 5.85 -1.32 -12.76
C THR A 33 7.15 -2.06 -12.45
N PRO A 34 7.90 -1.64 -11.44
CA PRO A 34 9.15 -2.29 -11.08
C PRO A 34 8.91 -3.71 -10.57
N ALA A 35 9.75 -4.65 -11.03
CA ALA A 35 9.83 -5.99 -10.47
C ALA A 35 10.97 -6.03 -9.44
N TYR A 36 10.64 -6.41 -8.20
CA TYR A 36 11.60 -6.52 -7.10
C TYR A 36 11.84 -7.98 -6.72
N ASP A 37 13.10 -8.30 -6.45
CA ASP A 37 13.47 -9.56 -5.81
C ASP A 37 13.75 -9.30 -4.33
N ILE A 38 12.93 -9.89 -3.47
CA ILE A 38 13.01 -9.74 -2.01
C ILE A 38 14.31 -10.35 -1.47
N SER A 39 14.79 -11.44 -2.04
CA SER A 39 16.02 -12.13 -1.60
C SER A 39 17.26 -11.33 -1.97
N LEU A 40 17.25 -10.70 -3.14
CA LEU A 40 18.34 -9.83 -3.61
C LEU A 40 18.24 -8.39 -3.09
N SER A 41 17.13 -8.05 -2.41
CA SER A 41 16.85 -6.72 -1.88
C SER A 41 17.04 -5.61 -2.93
N ARG A 42 16.64 -5.86 -4.18
CA ARG A 42 16.84 -4.92 -5.30
C ARG A 42 15.77 -5.05 -6.37
N ARG A 43 15.65 -4.01 -7.20
CA ARG A 43 14.91 -4.06 -8.48
C ARG A 43 15.65 -5.00 -9.44
N VAL A 44 14.91 -5.88 -10.11
CA VAL A 44 15.45 -6.85 -11.08
C VAL A 44 14.88 -6.65 -12.48
N GLY A 45 13.93 -5.74 -12.65
CA GLY A 45 13.37 -5.39 -13.95
C GLY A 45 12.10 -4.58 -13.83
N GLU A 46 11.26 -4.69 -14.86
CA GLU A 46 9.95 -4.07 -14.97
C GLU A 46 8.97 -5.03 -15.64
N HIS A 47 7.68 -4.83 -15.40
CA HIS A 47 6.61 -5.51 -16.11
C HIS A 47 5.46 -4.54 -16.41
N GLU A 48 4.79 -4.73 -17.56
CA GLU A 48 3.61 -3.94 -17.91
C GLU A 48 2.45 -4.36 -16.99
N PHE A 49 1.81 -3.38 -16.36
CA PHE A 49 0.55 -3.55 -15.66
C PHE A 49 -0.56 -2.88 -16.47
N ARG A 50 -1.68 -3.58 -16.66
CA ARG A 50 -2.82 -3.13 -17.46
C ARG A 50 -4.09 -3.19 -16.63
N LEU A 51 -4.97 -2.21 -16.80
CA LEU A 51 -6.28 -2.20 -16.15
C LEU A 51 -7.28 -3.14 -16.82
N ASP A 52 -7.04 -3.52 -18.07
CA ASP A 52 -7.91 -4.40 -18.85
C ASP A 52 -9.39 -3.98 -18.81
N GLY A 53 -9.63 -2.67 -18.92
CA GLY A 53 -10.96 -2.07 -18.91
C GLY A 53 -11.55 -1.84 -17.52
N ALA A 54 -10.84 -2.16 -16.44
CA ALA A 54 -11.26 -1.81 -15.09
C ALA A 54 -11.32 -0.27 -14.94
N PRO A 55 -12.44 0.28 -14.45
CA PRO A 55 -12.62 1.73 -14.35
C PRO A 55 -11.89 2.35 -13.14
N LEU A 56 -11.37 1.53 -12.24
CA LEU A 56 -10.67 1.92 -11.02
C LEU A 56 -9.53 0.94 -10.75
N PHE A 57 -8.49 1.42 -10.06
CA PHE A 57 -7.40 0.59 -9.55
C PHE A 57 -7.04 0.99 -8.11
N PHE A 58 -6.29 0.11 -7.44
CA PHE A 58 -5.74 0.37 -6.12
C PHE A 58 -4.23 0.56 -6.23
N ALA A 59 -3.73 1.71 -5.79
CA ALA A 59 -2.32 1.89 -5.46
C ALA A 59 -2.16 1.65 -3.96
N GLU A 60 -1.59 0.50 -3.58
CA GLU A 60 -1.37 0.15 -2.17
C GLU A 60 0.12 0.13 -1.81
N GLY A 61 0.42 0.36 -0.53
CA GLY A 61 1.77 0.35 -0.01
C GLY A 61 1.88 1.11 1.31
N ILE A 62 3.02 0.94 1.99
CA ILE A 62 3.29 1.65 3.27
C ILE A 62 3.43 3.17 3.09
N PHE A 63 3.79 3.61 1.88
CA PHE A 63 3.92 5.02 1.48
C PHE A 63 2.76 5.51 0.62
N ALA A 64 1.68 4.74 0.46
CA ALA A 64 0.56 5.15 -0.40
C ALA A 64 -0.08 6.48 0.04
N ALA A 65 -0.08 6.78 1.34
CA ALA A 65 -0.59 8.05 1.84
C ALA A 65 0.26 9.27 1.38
N ASP A 66 1.53 9.07 1.05
CA ASP A 66 2.45 10.17 0.72
C ASP A 66 2.10 10.81 -0.64
N ILE A 67 1.38 10.11 -1.52
CA ILE A 67 0.90 10.65 -2.81
C ILE A 67 -0.56 11.09 -2.79
N VAL A 68 -1.26 11.01 -1.65
CA VAL A 68 -2.72 11.30 -1.58
C VAL A 68 -3.02 12.73 -2.02
N ASP A 69 -2.30 13.71 -1.48
CA ASP A 69 -2.49 15.12 -1.83
C ASP A 69 -2.18 15.38 -3.30
N ALA A 70 -1.06 14.86 -3.81
CA ALA A 70 -0.68 14.99 -5.21
C ALA A 70 -1.76 14.40 -6.14
N CYS A 71 -2.27 13.20 -5.84
CA CYS A 71 -3.35 12.57 -6.59
C CYS A 71 -4.66 13.38 -6.53
N ALA A 72 -4.98 13.99 -5.39
CA ALA A 72 -6.15 14.83 -5.23
C ALA A 72 -6.05 16.11 -6.07
N GLN A 73 -4.88 16.78 -6.04
CA GLN A 73 -4.63 18.02 -6.77
C GLN A 73 -4.78 17.85 -8.29
N VAL A 74 -4.38 16.69 -8.84
CA VAL A 74 -4.53 16.39 -10.27
C VAL A 74 -5.85 15.69 -10.63
N GLY A 75 -6.77 15.54 -9.66
CA GLY A 75 -8.11 14.96 -9.89
C GLY A 75 -8.12 13.45 -10.15
N LEU A 76 -7.06 12.72 -9.76
CA LEU A 76 -6.94 11.27 -9.95
C LEU A 76 -7.43 10.46 -8.74
N LEU A 77 -7.64 11.10 -7.58
CA LEU A 77 -7.98 10.41 -6.34
C LEU A 77 -9.49 10.10 -6.24
N ALA A 78 -9.86 8.81 -6.26
CA ALA A 78 -11.22 8.37 -5.98
C ALA A 78 -11.51 8.26 -4.46
N ASP A 79 -10.56 7.75 -3.67
CA ASP A 79 -10.60 7.68 -2.21
C ASP A 79 -9.20 7.37 -1.66
N ALA A 80 -8.96 7.70 -0.39
CA ALA A 80 -7.72 7.40 0.34
C ALA A 80 -8.06 6.65 1.64
N LEU A 81 -7.60 5.41 1.78
CA LEU A 81 -8.05 4.50 2.83
C LEU A 81 -6.88 3.84 3.55
N ALA A 82 -6.89 3.91 4.89
CA ALA A 82 -5.96 3.18 5.74
C ALA A 82 -6.66 1.97 6.35
N LEU A 83 -6.24 0.74 5.98
CA LEU A 83 -6.86 -0.47 6.52
C LEU A 83 -6.52 -0.63 8.01
N HIS A 84 -7.53 -0.50 8.86
CA HIS A 84 -7.40 -0.64 10.30
C HIS A 84 -7.98 -1.97 10.78
N ARG A 85 -7.21 -2.66 11.61
CA ARG A 85 -7.59 -3.88 12.34
C ARG A 85 -7.02 -3.80 13.74
N PRO A 86 -7.60 -4.50 14.73
CA PRO A 86 -7.00 -4.58 16.06
C PRO A 86 -5.55 -5.08 15.97
N ARG A 87 -4.61 -4.31 16.50
CA ARG A 87 -3.16 -4.59 16.44
C ARG A 87 -2.77 -5.98 16.92
N THR A 88 -3.47 -6.53 17.92
CA THR A 88 -3.26 -7.91 18.41
C THR A 88 -3.58 -8.95 17.34
N VAL A 89 -4.66 -8.74 16.56
CA VAL A 89 -5.04 -9.60 15.44
C VAL A 89 -4.02 -9.48 14.30
N THR A 90 -3.56 -8.27 13.99
CA THR A 90 -2.51 -8.05 12.98
C THR A 90 -1.20 -8.72 13.39
N PHE A 91 -0.78 -8.58 14.64
CA PHE A 91 0.39 -9.25 15.20
C PHE A 91 0.27 -10.78 15.10
N ALA A 92 -0.82 -11.37 15.59
CA ALA A 92 -1.03 -12.81 15.58
C ALA A 92 -1.00 -13.38 14.16
N ARG A 93 -1.70 -12.75 13.20
CA ARG A 93 -1.70 -13.17 11.79
C ARG A 93 -0.31 -13.09 11.16
N ARG A 94 0.43 -12.01 11.43
CA ARG A 94 1.82 -11.85 10.94
C ARG A 94 2.72 -12.93 11.52
N LEU A 95 2.64 -13.19 12.82
CA LEU A 95 3.45 -14.21 13.49
C LEU A 95 3.18 -15.61 12.93
N VAL A 96 1.89 -15.99 12.81
CA VAL A 96 1.49 -17.31 12.25
C VAL A 96 2.01 -17.47 10.83
N ARG A 97 1.80 -16.47 9.96
CA ARG A 97 2.29 -16.50 8.58
C ARG A 97 3.81 -16.63 8.53
N ASP A 98 4.53 -15.76 9.24
CA ASP A 98 5.99 -15.70 9.16
C ASP A 98 6.66 -16.95 9.75
N LEU A 99 6.04 -17.61 10.74
CA LEU A 99 6.46 -18.92 11.26
C LEU A 99 6.19 -20.04 10.25
N ALA A 100 5.00 -20.07 9.64
CA ALA A 100 4.67 -21.07 8.61
C ALA A 100 5.59 -20.98 7.39
N GLU A 101 6.01 -19.76 7.02
CA GLU A 101 6.94 -19.49 5.92
C GLU A 101 8.42 -19.63 6.33
N ASN A 102 8.75 -19.99 7.59
CA ASN A 102 10.11 -20.06 8.13
C ASN A 102 10.99 -18.84 7.81
N ARG A 103 10.40 -17.63 7.77
CA ARG A 103 11.10 -16.45 7.23
C ARG A 103 12.32 -16.05 8.06
N LYS A 104 12.25 -16.23 9.38
CA LYS A 104 13.28 -15.87 10.38
C LYS A 104 13.15 -16.74 11.64
N PRO A 105 14.18 -16.81 12.50
CA PRO A 105 14.07 -17.51 13.79
C PRO A 105 12.89 -16.99 14.64
N PRO A 106 12.17 -17.86 15.38
CA PRO A 106 10.94 -17.49 16.10
C PRO A 106 11.10 -16.28 17.03
N MET A 107 12.20 -16.19 17.77
CA MET A 107 12.46 -15.07 18.68
C MET A 107 12.64 -13.74 17.94
N VAL A 108 13.16 -13.75 16.72
CA VAL A 108 13.29 -12.55 15.88
C VAL A 108 11.91 -12.08 15.43
N LEU A 109 11.02 -13.01 15.06
CA LEU A 109 9.65 -12.70 14.64
C LEU A 109 8.82 -12.12 15.79
N VAL A 110 8.92 -12.69 17.00
CA VAL A 110 8.23 -12.17 18.19
C VAL A 110 8.71 -10.76 18.53
N ARG A 111 10.03 -10.53 18.59
CA ARG A 111 10.60 -9.19 18.86
C ARG A 111 10.16 -8.17 17.83
N ARG A 112 10.24 -8.50 16.54
CA ARG A 112 9.78 -7.63 15.45
C ARG A 112 8.29 -7.35 15.56
N GLY A 113 7.47 -8.37 15.80
CA GLY A 113 6.03 -8.21 15.92
C GLY A 113 5.63 -7.34 17.12
N LEU A 114 6.31 -7.46 18.26
CA LEU A 114 6.08 -6.59 19.42
C LEU A 114 6.43 -5.13 19.12
N ARG A 115 7.51 -4.89 18.37
CA ARG A 115 7.88 -3.55 17.89
C ARG A 115 6.76 -2.96 17.01
N LEU A 116 6.34 -3.69 15.98
CA LEU A 116 5.28 -3.26 15.07
C LEU A 116 3.94 -3.06 15.78
N TRP A 117 3.64 -3.87 16.79
CA TRP A 117 2.44 -3.72 17.61
C TRP A 117 2.43 -2.40 18.41
N ARG A 118 3.61 -1.94 18.88
CA ARG A 118 3.77 -0.66 19.57
C ARG A 118 3.71 0.52 18.61
N GLU A 119 4.26 0.38 17.41
CA GLU A 119 4.31 1.41 16.37
C GLU A 119 2.97 1.61 15.64
N ASP A 120 2.08 0.60 15.65
CA ASP A 120 0.79 0.61 14.94
C ASP A 120 -0.03 1.91 15.07
N PRO A 121 -0.22 2.50 16.28
CA PRO A 121 -0.96 3.76 16.40
C PRO A 121 -0.27 4.94 15.73
N VAL A 122 1.07 4.99 15.76
CA VAL A 122 1.86 6.06 15.14
C VAL A 122 1.78 5.96 13.62
N VAL A 123 1.92 4.74 13.09
CA VAL A 123 1.77 4.47 11.66
C VAL A 123 0.38 4.87 11.19
N LEU A 124 -0.68 4.41 11.87
CA LEU A 124 -2.05 4.76 11.51
C LEU A 124 -2.31 6.27 11.61
N GLY A 125 -1.76 6.93 12.63
CA GLY A 125 -1.80 8.38 12.80
C GLY A 125 -1.21 9.10 11.59
N ARG A 126 0.00 8.75 11.18
CA ARG A 126 0.65 9.32 9.98
C ARG A 126 -0.18 9.12 8.72
N GLN A 127 -0.70 7.92 8.48
CA GLN A 127 -1.55 7.67 7.30
C GLN A 127 -2.78 8.59 7.31
N ARG A 128 -3.39 8.79 8.49
CA ARG A 128 -4.53 9.70 8.64
C ARG A 128 -4.17 11.15 8.40
N ASP A 129 -3.05 11.60 8.96
CA ASP A 129 -2.61 12.98 8.85
C ASP A 129 -2.22 13.34 7.40
N LEU A 130 -1.82 12.34 6.60
CA LEU A 130 -1.60 12.44 5.16
C LEU A 130 -2.86 12.28 4.30
N GLY A 131 -4.04 12.17 4.92
CA GLY A 131 -5.33 12.19 4.22
C GLY A 131 -6.03 10.84 4.05
N CYS A 132 -5.44 9.73 4.51
CA CYS A 132 -6.12 8.44 4.48
C CYS A 132 -7.17 8.32 5.59
N ARG A 133 -8.36 7.82 5.27
CA ARG A 133 -9.37 7.54 6.30
C ARG A 133 -9.20 6.11 6.86
N PRO A 134 -9.04 5.92 8.19
CA PRO A 134 -9.04 4.60 8.78
C PRO A 134 -10.35 3.86 8.47
N THR A 135 -10.24 2.61 8.01
CA THR A 135 -11.39 1.82 7.55
C THR A 135 -11.23 0.34 7.87
N SER A 136 -12.34 -0.35 8.09
CA SER A 136 -12.34 -1.81 8.19
C SER A 136 -12.34 -2.45 6.79
N ALA A 137 -11.97 -3.74 6.70
CA ALA A 137 -12.02 -4.47 5.43
C ALA A 137 -13.44 -4.50 4.83
N SER A 138 -14.48 -4.66 5.67
CA SER A 138 -15.86 -4.68 5.20
C SER A 138 -16.31 -3.30 4.70
N ALA A 139 -15.88 -2.21 5.35
CA ALA A 139 -16.18 -0.85 4.91
C ALA A 139 -15.44 -0.48 3.61
N LEU A 140 -14.18 -0.91 3.46
CA LEU A 140 -13.44 -0.79 2.21
C LEU A 140 -14.19 -1.48 1.07
N LEU A 141 -14.59 -2.75 1.23
CA LEU A 141 -15.32 -3.47 0.20
C LEU A 141 -16.64 -2.79 -0.20
N ARG A 142 -17.40 -2.27 0.78
CA ARG A 142 -18.62 -1.48 0.49
C ARG A 142 -18.30 -0.22 -0.31
N ARG A 143 -17.25 0.51 0.06
CA ARG A 143 -16.81 1.72 -0.63
C ARG A 143 -16.35 1.42 -2.05
N THR A 144 -15.59 0.35 -2.26
CA THR A 144 -15.17 -0.10 -3.60
C THR A 144 -16.38 -0.38 -4.49
N ARG A 145 -17.37 -1.13 -3.99
CA ARG A 145 -18.61 -1.41 -4.75
C ARG A 145 -19.36 -0.14 -5.13
N TYR A 146 -19.45 0.81 -4.19
CA TYR A 146 -20.06 2.11 -4.45
C TYR A 146 -19.33 2.87 -5.56
N LEU A 147 -18.00 2.97 -5.48
CA LEU A 147 -17.18 3.67 -6.47
C LEU A 147 -17.24 3.01 -7.85
N LEU A 148 -17.18 1.68 -7.91
CA LEU A 148 -17.35 0.93 -9.17
C LEU A 148 -18.71 1.22 -9.80
N THR A 149 -19.79 1.20 -9.00
CA THR A 149 -21.14 1.50 -9.50
C THR A 149 -21.23 2.94 -10.04
N ALA A 150 -20.60 3.89 -9.35
CA ALA A 150 -20.56 5.29 -9.79
C ALA A 150 -19.76 5.46 -11.08
N ALA A 151 -18.61 4.80 -11.20
CA ALA A 151 -17.76 4.87 -12.38
C ALA A 151 -18.38 4.18 -13.63
N SER A 152 -19.20 3.15 -13.44
CA SER A 152 -19.92 2.48 -14.54
C SER A 152 -21.13 3.28 -15.05
N ARG A 153 -21.64 4.25 -14.28
CA ARG A 153 -22.66 5.18 -14.76
C ARG A 153 -21.95 6.25 -15.58
N LYS A 154 -21.92 6.08 -16.91
CA LYS A 154 -21.47 7.11 -17.86
C LYS A 154 -22.06 8.48 -17.46
N PRO A 155 -21.30 9.59 -17.49
CA PRO A 155 -21.94 10.90 -17.51
C PRO A 155 -22.78 10.96 -18.79
N VAL A 156 -24.07 11.29 -18.63
CA VAL A 156 -25.00 11.57 -19.73
C VAL A 156 -24.55 12.84 -20.44
#